data_AF-A0A8T5UGF1-F1
#
_entry.id   AF-A0A8T5UGF1-F1
#
_cell.length_a   1.000
_cell.length_b   1.000
_cell.length_c   1.000
_cell.angle_alpha   90.00
_cell.angle_beta   90.00
_cell.angle_gamma   90.00
#
_symmetry.space_group_name_H-M   'P 1'
#
loop_
_entity.id
_entity.type
_entity.pdbx_description
1 polymer ?
#
loop_
_entity_poly.entity_id
_entity_poly.type
_entity_poly.pdbx_seq_one_letter_code
_entity_poly.pdbx_strand_id
1 'polypeptide(L)'
;MSNNIVLPSIGIVFFIFRFWLSTFKLKDELQFRRFYVSRLVNYFFCFSIIFNLENPIFNVILAVCFPAMIFTSTWDVNFYRHFKGRDYWKKNKGWLLVERITMHPPILIAGLYIYITGIWNYVPPRDLVVFAIGILIVYSSSYLLDIRLIKRYEWPNGRNLLLVMLISTLGFSMYYIFY
;
A
#
# COMPACT_ATOMS: atom_id res chain seq x y z
N MET A 1 -29.41 10.11 3.24
CA MET A 1 -28.06 9.69 2.82
C MET A 1 -28.23 8.69 1.69
N SER A 2 -27.79 9.00 0.48
CA SER A 2 -27.76 7.99 -0.58
C SER A 2 -26.73 6.94 -0.18
N ASN A 3 -27.14 5.70 0.05
CA ASN A 3 -26.21 4.59 0.29
C ASN A 3 -25.38 4.39 -0.98
N ASN A 4 -24.22 5.05 -1.04
CA ASN A 4 -23.33 4.93 -2.18
C ASN A 4 -22.56 3.61 -2.04
N ILE A 5 -23.22 2.52 -2.45
CA ILE A 5 -22.74 1.13 -2.35
C ILE A 5 -21.67 0.83 -3.42
N VAL A 6 -21.44 1.76 -4.37
CA VAL A 6 -20.52 1.56 -5.50
C VAL A 6 -19.08 1.41 -5.02
N LEU A 7 -18.55 2.39 -4.28
CA LEU A 7 -17.18 2.36 -3.76
C LEU A 7 -16.92 1.14 -2.85
N PRO A 8 -17.81 0.81 -1.88
CA PRO A 8 -17.61 -0.35 -1.04
C PRO A 8 -17.60 -1.66 -1.82
N SER A 9 -18.47 -1.79 -2.83
CA SER A 9 -18.51 -2.96 -3.71
C SER A 9 -17.22 -3.11 -4.50
N ILE A 10 -16.70 -2.01 -5.06
CA ILE A 10 -15.40 -1.99 -5.75
C ILE A 10 -14.29 -2.42 -4.78
N GLY A 11 -14.28 -1.89 -3.55
CA GLY A 11 -13.30 -2.22 -2.52
C GLY A 11 -13.32 -3.71 -2.15
N ILE A 12 -14.51 -4.30 -1.96
CA ILE A 12 -14.67 -5.73 -1.64
C ILE A 12 -14.18 -6.60 -2.81
N VAL A 13 -14.65 -6.32 -4.03
CA VAL A 13 -14.25 -7.08 -5.23
C VAL A 13 -12.74 -6.99 -5.43
N PHE A 14 -12.18 -5.79 -5.27
CA PHE A 14 -10.75 -5.58 -5.43
C PHE A 14 -9.94 -6.29 -4.33
N PHE A 15 -10.40 -6.26 -3.08
CA PHE A 15 -9.78 -7.00 -1.98
C PHE A 15 -9.74 -8.51 -2.26
N ILE A 16 -10.90 -9.09 -2.60
CA ILE A 16 -11.01 -10.53 -2.90
C ILE A 16 -10.10 -10.90 -4.07
N PHE A 17 -10.13 -10.09 -5.15
CA PHE A 17 -9.28 -10.30 -6.32
C PHE A 17 -7.79 -10.25 -5.96
N ARG A 18 -7.36 -9.23 -5.22
CA ARG A 18 -5.96 -9.05 -4.81
C ARG A 18 -5.51 -10.18 -3.90
N PHE A 19 -6.31 -10.52 -2.89
CA PHE A 19 -6.03 -11.62 -1.98
C PHE A 19 -5.90 -12.96 -2.74
N TRP A 20 -6.84 -13.25 -3.65
CA TRP A 20 -6.78 -14.42 -4.51
C TRP A 20 -5.49 -14.43 -5.36
N LEU A 21 -5.18 -13.30 -5.98
CA LEU A 21 -4.06 -13.16 -6.90
C LEU A 21 -2.71 -13.40 -6.20
N SER A 22 -2.47 -12.75 -5.06
CA SER A 22 -1.17 -12.84 -4.36
C SER A 22 -1.03 -14.05 -3.45
N THR A 23 -2.12 -14.57 -2.88
CA THR A 23 -2.05 -15.67 -1.91
C THR A 23 -2.14 -17.03 -2.59
N PHE A 24 -2.96 -17.15 -3.64
CA PHE A 24 -3.22 -18.43 -4.30
C PHE A 24 -2.67 -18.48 -5.73
N LYS A 25 -3.03 -17.51 -6.59
CA LYS A 25 -2.71 -17.59 -8.01
C LYS A 25 -1.21 -17.46 -8.32
N LEU A 26 -0.50 -16.59 -7.60
CA LEU A 26 0.93 -16.31 -7.78
C LEU A 26 1.78 -16.74 -6.59
N LYS A 27 1.31 -17.72 -5.82
CA LYS A 27 1.96 -18.19 -4.60
C LYS A 27 3.43 -18.59 -4.86
N ASP A 28 3.67 -19.30 -5.95
CA ASP A 28 4.99 -19.86 -6.27
C ASP A 28 5.95 -18.81 -6.85
N GLU A 29 5.45 -17.82 -7.59
CA GLU A 29 6.26 -16.74 -8.15
C GLU A 29 6.62 -15.68 -7.10
N LEU A 30 5.65 -15.36 -6.23
CA LEU A 30 5.84 -14.37 -5.18
C LEU A 30 6.61 -14.96 -4.00
N GLN A 31 6.36 -16.22 -3.62
CA GLN A 31 6.99 -16.86 -2.45
C GLN A 31 6.85 -15.96 -1.21
N PHE A 32 7.96 -15.59 -0.57
CA PHE A 32 7.99 -14.66 0.56
C PHE A 32 7.58 -13.22 0.19
N ARG A 33 7.69 -12.83 -1.09
CA ARG A 33 7.38 -11.47 -1.57
C ARG A 33 5.89 -11.13 -1.44
N ARG A 34 5.02 -12.12 -1.25
CA ARG A 34 3.58 -11.92 -1.03
C ARG A 34 3.26 -11.07 0.21
N PHE A 35 4.21 -10.95 1.13
CA PHE A 35 4.08 -10.18 2.38
C PHE A 35 4.86 -8.85 2.38
N TYR A 36 5.31 -8.39 1.21
CA TYR A 36 5.95 -7.08 1.11
C TYR A 36 5.01 -5.95 1.52
N VAL A 37 5.55 -4.88 2.13
CA VAL A 37 4.81 -3.68 2.56
C VAL A 37 3.87 -3.17 1.47
N SER A 38 4.30 -3.13 0.20
CA SER A 38 3.47 -2.64 -0.91
C SER A 38 2.16 -3.43 -1.09
N ARG A 39 2.15 -4.74 -0.78
CA ARG A 39 0.95 -5.58 -0.80
C ARG A 39 0.10 -5.39 0.45
N LEU A 40 0.72 -5.19 1.62
CA LEU A 40 0.01 -4.87 2.86
C LEU A 40 -0.74 -3.54 2.74
N VAL A 41 -0.06 -2.50 2.24
CA VAL A 41 -0.66 -1.18 1.98
C VAL A 41 -1.79 -1.28 0.96
N ASN A 42 -1.69 -2.18 -0.02
CA ASN A 42 -2.78 -2.44 -0.97
C ASN A 42 -4.03 -3.03 -0.29
N TYR A 43 -3.88 -3.88 0.72
CA TYR A 43 -5.02 -4.35 1.50
C TYR A 43 -5.64 -3.24 2.35
N PHE A 44 -4.84 -2.41 3.00
CA PHE A 44 -5.33 -1.23 3.72
C PHE A 44 -6.03 -0.23 2.78
N PHE A 45 -5.54 -0.09 1.55
CA PHE A 45 -6.21 0.67 0.50
C PHE A 45 -7.60 0.10 0.18
N CYS A 46 -7.69 -1.22 0.01
CA CYS A 46 -9.00 -1.84 -0.20
C CYS A 46 -9.94 -1.56 0.97
N PHE A 47 -9.48 -1.65 2.22
CA PHE A 47 -10.31 -1.33 3.37
C PHE A 47 -10.74 0.13 3.40
N SER A 48 -9.84 1.08 3.11
CA SER A 48 -10.21 2.50 2.99
C SER A 48 -11.34 2.70 1.97
N ILE A 49 -11.29 2.03 0.81
CA ILE A 49 -12.35 2.09 -0.21
C ILE A 49 -13.64 1.38 0.24
N ILE A 50 -13.53 0.25 0.95
CA ILE A 50 -14.68 -0.46 1.55
C ILE A 50 -15.46 0.47 2.49
N PHE A 51 -14.74 1.31 3.24
CA PHE A 51 -15.31 2.31 4.13
C PHE A 51 -15.51 3.68 3.48
N ASN A 52 -15.62 3.78 2.15
CA ASN A 52 -15.86 5.04 1.43
C ASN A 52 -14.85 6.16 1.73
N LEU A 53 -13.62 5.83 2.10
CA LEU A 53 -12.62 6.78 2.61
C LEU A 53 -13.08 7.53 3.89
N GLU A 54 -14.08 7.04 4.61
CA GLU A 54 -14.60 7.66 5.84
C GLU A 54 -13.86 7.17 7.09
N ASN A 55 -13.16 6.03 7.02
CA ASN A 55 -12.39 5.52 8.15
C ASN A 55 -11.00 6.17 8.21
N PRO A 56 -10.75 7.06 9.20
CA PRO A 56 -9.55 7.87 9.21
C PRO A 56 -8.28 7.06 9.53
N ILE A 57 -8.40 5.91 10.21
CA ILE A 57 -7.25 5.03 10.51
C ILE A 57 -6.64 4.50 9.21
N PHE A 58 -7.46 3.98 8.30
CA PHE A 58 -6.95 3.47 7.01
C PHE A 58 -6.43 4.61 6.13
N ASN A 59 -7.05 5.78 6.18
CA ASN A 59 -6.60 6.95 5.44
C ASN A 59 -5.25 7.46 5.93
N VAL A 60 -5.00 7.47 7.24
CA VAL A 60 -3.67 7.75 7.83
C VAL A 60 -2.63 6.79 7.27
N ILE A 61 -2.93 5.49 7.24
CA ILE A 61 -2.00 4.48 6.70
C ILE A 61 -1.66 4.81 5.24
N LEU A 62 -2.65 5.12 4.41
CA LEU A 62 -2.45 5.47 3.00
C LEU A 62 -1.63 6.74 2.84
N ALA A 63 -1.97 7.78 3.58
CA ALA A 63 -1.28 9.06 3.58
C ALA A 63 0.21 8.90 3.95
N VAL A 64 0.49 8.23 5.07
CA VAL A 64 1.86 7.99 5.54
C VAL A 64 2.63 7.09 4.58
N CYS A 65 2.00 6.07 4.01
CA CYS A 65 2.68 5.16 3.09
C CYS A 65 2.81 5.71 1.67
N PHE A 66 2.09 6.78 1.30
CA PHE A 66 2.07 7.27 -0.07
C PHE A 66 3.48 7.60 -0.62
N PRO A 67 4.38 8.32 0.10
CA PRO A 67 5.75 8.51 -0.36
C PRO A 67 6.52 7.20 -0.54
N ALA A 68 6.31 6.23 0.35
CA ALA A 68 6.92 4.91 0.24
C ALA A 68 6.40 4.17 -1.00
N MET A 69 5.10 4.28 -1.33
CA MET A 69 4.52 3.69 -2.53
C MET A 69 5.02 4.33 -3.82
N ILE A 70 5.26 5.66 -3.82
CA ILE A 70 5.95 6.33 -4.93
C ILE A 70 7.34 5.72 -5.09
N PHE A 71 8.12 5.66 -4.01
CA PHE A 71 9.46 5.11 -4.03
C PHE A 71 9.49 3.66 -4.53
N THR A 72 8.65 2.77 -4.00
CA THR A 72 8.62 1.36 -4.42
C THR A 72 8.08 1.17 -5.83
N SER A 73 7.24 2.08 -6.35
CA SER A 73 6.78 2.03 -7.74
C SER A 73 7.93 2.23 -8.74
N THR A 74 9.00 2.94 -8.36
CA THR A 74 10.19 3.08 -9.22
C THR A 74 10.87 1.74 -9.48
N TRP A 75 10.74 0.78 -8.56
CA TRP A 75 11.27 -0.58 -8.75
C TRP A 75 10.48 -1.39 -9.77
N ASP A 76 9.19 -1.06 -9.97
CA ASP A 76 8.38 -1.69 -11.01
C ASP A 76 8.83 -1.29 -12.41
N VAL A 77 9.50 -0.14 -12.59
CA VAL A 77 10.09 0.25 -13.89
C VAL A 77 11.04 -0.82 -14.41
N ASN A 78 11.89 -1.37 -13.53
CA ASN A 78 12.80 -2.45 -13.89
C ASN A 78 12.06 -3.76 -14.20
N PHE A 79 10.92 -4.01 -13.54
CA PHE A 79 10.05 -5.13 -13.87
C PHE A 79 9.50 -4.97 -15.29
N TYR A 80 8.90 -3.82 -15.61
CA TYR A 80 8.27 -3.58 -16.92
C TYR A 80 9.29 -3.60 -18.07
N ARG A 81 10.45 -2.97 -17.89
CA ARG A 81 11.53 -2.94 -18.90
C ARG A 81 11.99 -4.34 -19.30
N HIS A 82 12.14 -5.23 -18.33
CA HIS A 82 12.63 -6.59 -18.55
C HIS A 82 11.52 -7.63 -18.67
N PHE A 83 10.25 -7.22 -18.64
CA PHE A 83 9.11 -8.14 -18.57
C PHE A 83 9.11 -9.15 -19.73
N LYS A 84 9.44 -8.71 -20.95
CA LYS A 84 9.48 -9.58 -22.14
C LYS A 84 10.54 -10.68 -22.03
N GLY A 85 11.72 -10.40 -21.45
CA GLY A 85 12.87 -11.33 -21.40
C GLY A 85 12.95 -12.25 -20.19
N ARG A 86 11.97 -12.25 -19.29
CA ARG A 86 11.99 -13.13 -18.10
C ARG A 86 11.32 -14.47 -18.39
N ASP A 87 12.12 -15.51 -18.56
CA ASP A 87 11.65 -16.87 -18.89
C ASP A 87 11.22 -17.69 -17.66
N TYR A 88 11.74 -17.35 -16.48
CA TYR A 88 11.44 -18.06 -15.24
C TYR A 88 9.98 -17.90 -14.75
N TRP A 89 9.17 -17.07 -15.42
CA TRP A 89 7.76 -16.81 -15.12
C TRP A 89 6.80 -17.20 -16.24
N LYS A 90 7.25 -18.00 -17.22
CA LYS A 90 6.52 -18.25 -18.47
C LYS A 90 5.05 -18.66 -18.28
N LYS A 91 4.74 -19.47 -17.26
CA LYS A 91 3.38 -19.97 -16.98
C LYS A 91 2.39 -18.91 -16.48
N ASN A 92 2.83 -18.02 -15.58
CA ASN A 92 1.96 -17.02 -14.93
C ASN A 92 2.34 -15.57 -15.28
N LYS A 93 3.06 -15.39 -16.39
CA LYS A 93 3.60 -14.09 -16.84
C LYS A 93 2.53 -13.00 -16.91
N GLY A 94 1.39 -13.28 -17.53
CA GLY A 94 0.26 -12.33 -17.62
C GLY A 94 -0.30 -11.96 -16.24
N TRP A 95 -0.45 -12.94 -15.34
CA TRP A 95 -0.95 -12.69 -13.99
C TRP A 95 0.00 -11.85 -13.14
N LEU A 96 1.31 -12.01 -13.31
CA LEU A 96 2.30 -11.12 -12.68
C LEU A 96 2.19 -9.68 -13.17
N LEU A 97 1.91 -9.47 -14.45
CA LEU A 97 1.67 -8.13 -14.98
C LEU A 97 0.44 -7.51 -14.32
N VAL A 98 -0.66 -8.27 -14.26
CA VAL A 98 -1.90 -7.85 -13.58
C VAL A 98 -1.63 -7.54 -12.10
N GLU A 99 -0.82 -8.35 -11.42
CA GLU A 99 -0.45 -8.12 -10.03
C GLU A 99 0.28 -6.80 -9.83
N ARG A 100 1.18 -6.42 -10.75
CA ARG A 100 1.90 -5.14 -10.67
C ARG A 100 1.01 -3.95 -10.98
N ILE A 101 0.19 -4.03 -12.04
CA ILE A 101 -0.73 -2.96 -12.44
C ILE A 101 -1.81 -2.72 -11.37
N THR A 102 -2.21 -3.76 -10.63
CA THR A 102 -3.19 -3.64 -9.53
C THR A 102 -2.55 -3.39 -8.17
N MET A 103 -1.22 -3.23 -8.08
CA MET A 103 -0.54 -2.96 -6.81
C MET A 103 -0.34 -1.45 -6.59
N HIS A 104 0.57 -0.81 -7.31
CA HIS A 104 0.92 0.60 -7.06
C HIS A 104 -0.05 1.59 -7.73
N PRO A 105 -0.42 1.46 -9.02
CA PRO A 105 -1.19 2.50 -9.70
C PRO A 105 -2.51 2.90 -8.99
N PRO A 106 -3.35 1.97 -8.50
CA PRO A 106 -4.59 2.35 -7.81
C PRO A 106 -4.34 3.13 -6.52
N ILE A 107 -3.33 2.72 -5.74
CA ILE A 107 -2.96 3.40 -4.48
C ILE A 107 -2.37 4.78 -4.78
N LEU A 108 -1.55 4.90 -5.83
CA LEU A 108 -0.96 6.17 -6.21
C LEU A 108 -2.03 7.16 -6.68
N ILE A 109 -3.01 6.70 -7.47
CA ILE A 109 -4.13 7.53 -7.91
C ILE A 109 -4.97 7.99 -6.70
N ALA A 110 -5.32 7.08 -5.81
CA ALA A 110 -6.13 7.41 -4.63
C ALA A 110 -5.37 8.30 -3.63
N GLY A 111 -4.10 8.02 -3.38
CA GLY A 111 -3.25 8.87 -2.55
C GLY A 111 -3.16 10.27 -3.13
N LEU A 112 -2.85 10.40 -4.43
CA LEU A 112 -2.81 11.70 -5.09
C LEU A 112 -4.16 12.44 -5.00
N TYR A 113 -5.28 11.73 -5.16
CA TYR A 113 -6.62 12.29 -4.97
C TYR A 113 -6.84 12.85 -3.56
N ILE A 114 -6.45 12.12 -2.51
CA ILE A 114 -6.52 12.57 -1.11
C ILE A 114 -5.68 13.85 -0.91
N TYR A 115 -4.47 13.91 -1.46
CA TYR A 115 -3.61 15.10 -1.35
C TYR A 115 -4.20 16.31 -2.09
N ILE A 116 -4.68 16.13 -3.32
CA ILE A 116 -5.23 17.22 -4.14
C ILE A 116 -6.53 17.76 -3.55
N THR A 117 -7.41 16.88 -3.08
CA THR A 117 -8.70 17.29 -2.50
C THR A 117 -8.59 17.78 -1.06
N GLY A 118 -7.38 17.79 -0.48
CA GLY A 118 -7.12 18.24 0.87
C GLY A 118 -7.18 17.09 1.87
N ILE A 119 -6.03 16.78 2.46
CA ILE A 119 -5.88 15.61 3.33
C ILE A 119 -6.74 15.66 4.60
N TRP A 120 -7.02 16.86 5.10
CA TRP A 120 -7.87 17.11 6.27
C TRP A 120 -9.30 16.58 6.10
N ASN A 121 -9.78 16.43 4.86
CA ASN A 121 -11.10 15.89 4.58
C ASN A 121 -11.22 14.39 4.86
N TYR A 122 -10.09 13.68 4.93
CA TYR A 122 -10.04 12.22 5.11
C TYR A 122 -9.32 11.83 6.40
N VAL A 123 -8.50 12.73 6.92
CA VAL A 123 -7.59 12.53 8.04
C VAL A 123 -7.78 13.75 8.96
N PRO A 124 -8.77 13.73 9.86
CA PRO A 124 -9.11 14.88 10.68
C PRO A 124 -7.91 15.26 11.56
N PRO A 125 -7.49 16.53 11.55
CA PRO A 125 -6.35 16.99 12.34
C PRO A 125 -6.63 16.85 13.84
N ARG A 126 -5.57 16.80 14.65
CA ARG A 126 -5.59 16.74 16.13
C ARG A 126 -6.13 15.45 16.76
N ASP A 127 -6.63 14.49 15.98
CA ASP A 127 -6.91 13.15 16.50
C ASP A 127 -5.63 12.29 16.54
N LEU A 128 -4.79 12.58 17.53
CA LEU A 128 -3.52 11.87 17.75
C LEU A 128 -3.71 10.38 18.02
N VAL A 129 -4.87 9.98 18.55
CA VAL A 129 -5.18 8.57 18.83
C VAL A 129 -5.37 7.81 17.53
N VAL A 130 -6.18 8.33 16.61
CA VAL A 130 -6.36 7.75 15.27
C VAL A 130 -5.04 7.67 14.52
N PHE A 131 -4.24 8.74 14.58
CA PHE A 131 -2.92 8.76 13.97
C PHE A 131 -2.01 7.67 14.55
N ALA A 132 -1.88 7.60 15.89
CA ALA A 132 -1.07 6.61 16.58
C ALA A 132 -1.49 5.17 16.24
N ILE A 133 -2.79 4.89 16.21
CA ILE A 133 -3.33 3.57 15.85
C ILE A 133 -2.94 3.21 14.40
N GLY A 134 -3.11 4.14 13.45
CA GLY A 134 -2.73 3.92 12.05
C GLY A 134 -1.24 3.60 11.90
N ILE A 135 -0.38 4.36 12.56
CA ILE A 135 1.07 4.12 12.59
C ILE A 135 1.38 2.75 13.21
N LEU A 136 0.81 2.42 14.37
CA LEU A 136 1.04 1.13 15.03
C LEU A 136 0.64 -0.04 14.13
N ILE A 137 -0.52 0.02 13.48
CA ILE A 137 -0.99 -1.03 12.57
C ILE A 137 0.00 -1.22 11.42
N VAL A 138 0.40 -0.15 10.73
CA VAL A 138 1.22 -0.29 9.53
C VAL A 138 2.66 -0.69 9.84
N TYR A 139 3.29 -0.12 10.88
CA TYR A 139 4.65 -0.48 11.24
C TYR A 139 4.72 -1.90 11.80
N SER A 140 3.78 -2.30 12.66
CA SER A 140 3.76 -3.65 13.23
C SER A 140 3.53 -4.69 12.14
N SER A 141 2.54 -4.50 11.27
CA SER A 141 2.30 -5.43 10.16
C SER A 141 3.49 -5.49 9.19
N SER A 142 4.13 -4.36 8.90
CA SER A 142 5.33 -4.30 8.06
C SER A 142 6.49 -5.09 8.69
N TYR A 143 6.76 -4.88 9.98
CA TYR A 143 7.87 -5.55 10.67
C TYR A 143 7.62 -7.05 10.88
N LEU A 144 6.36 -7.46 11.10
CA LEU A 144 6.02 -8.86 11.35
C LEU A 144 5.92 -9.70 10.07
N LEU A 145 5.64 -9.09 8.93
CA LEU A 145 5.33 -9.81 7.69
C LEU A 145 6.35 -9.57 6.57
N ASP A 146 6.97 -8.39 6.47
CA ASP A 146 7.92 -8.10 5.40
C ASP A 146 9.31 -8.68 5.72
N ILE A 147 9.69 -9.72 4.98
CA ILE A 147 10.96 -10.42 5.16
C ILE A 147 12.19 -9.53 4.92
N ARG A 148 12.06 -8.44 4.14
CA ARG A 148 13.15 -7.47 3.93
C ARG A 148 13.49 -6.73 5.22
N LEU A 149 12.49 -6.52 6.08
CA LEU A 149 12.68 -5.92 7.40
C LEU A 149 13.14 -6.97 8.41
N ILE A 150 12.47 -8.13 8.46
CA ILE A 150 12.77 -9.21 9.43
C ILE A 150 14.17 -9.76 9.24
N LYS A 151 14.51 -10.19 8.01
CA LYS A 151 15.74 -10.93 7.70
C LYS A 151 16.79 -10.06 7.01
N ARG A 152 16.55 -8.75 6.87
CA ARG A 152 17.41 -7.83 6.12
C ARG A 152 17.66 -8.28 4.66
N TYR A 153 16.71 -9.01 4.08
CA TYR A 153 16.77 -9.43 2.67
C TYR A 153 16.67 -8.20 1.74
N GLU A 154 17.40 -8.19 0.62
CA GLU A 154 17.47 -7.06 -0.33
C GLU A 154 17.94 -5.73 0.31
N TRP A 155 18.82 -5.77 1.33
CA TRP A 155 19.49 -4.57 1.82
C TRP A 155 20.38 -3.93 0.73
N PRO A 156 20.39 -2.60 0.56
CA PRO A 156 19.86 -1.56 1.44
C PRO A 156 18.39 -1.15 1.18
N ASN A 157 17.68 -1.77 0.24
CA ASN A 157 16.34 -1.33 -0.19
C ASN A 157 15.32 -1.39 0.95
N GLY A 158 15.35 -2.42 1.79
CA GLY A 158 14.48 -2.54 2.96
C GLY A 158 14.69 -1.40 3.98
N ARG A 159 15.94 -0.98 4.21
CA ARG A 159 16.26 0.19 5.06
C ARG A 159 15.70 1.46 4.46
N ASN A 160 15.95 1.68 3.17
CA ASN A 160 15.51 2.91 2.49
C ASN A 160 13.98 3.03 2.52
N LEU A 161 13.26 1.92 2.35
CA LEU A 161 11.81 1.89 2.50
C LEU A 161 11.37 2.34 3.92
N LEU A 162 11.95 1.76 4.96
CA LEU A 162 11.65 2.14 6.35
C LEU A 162 11.95 3.62 6.60
N LEU A 163 13.08 4.11 6.09
CA LEU A 163 13.49 5.51 6.24
C LEU A 163 12.49 6.45 5.54
N VAL A 164 12.03 6.11 4.34
CA VAL A 164 10.98 6.89 3.65
C VAL A 164 9.67 6.88 4.43
N MET A 165 9.27 5.73 4.98
CA MET A 165 8.08 5.64 5.85
C MET A 165 8.23 6.50 7.11
N LEU A 166 9.40 6.48 7.76
CA LEU A 166 9.70 7.25 8.96
C LEU A 166 9.68 8.75 8.68
N ILE A 167 10.34 9.21 7.62
CA ILE A 167 10.31 10.63 7.22
C ILE A 167 8.87 11.06 6.91
N SER A 168 8.11 10.24 6.18
CA SER A 168 6.70 10.51 5.90
C SER A 168 5.88 10.63 7.18
N THR A 169 6.09 9.69 8.12
CA THR A 169 5.42 9.70 9.43
C THR A 169 5.73 10.97 10.19
N LEU A 170 7.00 11.36 10.29
CA LEU A 170 7.41 12.60 10.96
C LEU A 170 6.79 13.84 10.30
N GLY A 171 6.77 13.89 8.97
CA GLY A 171 6.11 14.98 8.23
C GLY A 171 4.62 15.09 8.57
N PHE A 172 3.91 13.95 8.64
CA PHE A 172 2.51 13.91 9.07
C PHE A 172 2.31 14.23 10.54
N SER A 173 3.20 13.81 11.42
CA SER A 173 3.13 14.16 12.84
C SER A 173 3.23 15.66 13.05
N MET A 174 4.15 16.33 12.34
CA MET A 174 4.26 17.80 12.40
C MET A 174 2.97 18.46 11.90
N TYR A 175 2.38 17.93 10.81
CA TYR A 175 1.08 18.38 10.34
C TYR A 175 -0.02 18.25 11.41
N TYR A 176 -0.12 17.10 12.08
CA TYR A 176 -1.12 16.82 13.11
C TYR A 176 -0.99 17.66 14.38
N ILE A 177 0.24 18.05 14.72
CA ILE A 177 0.55 18.81 15.95
C ILE A 177 0.33 20.31 15.73
N PHE A 178 0.72 20.83 14.56
CA PHE A 178 0.78 22.28 14.32
C PHE A 178 -0.43 22.86 13.58
N TYR A 179 -1.27 22.03 12.97
CA TYR A 179 -2.49 22.45 12.27
C TYR A 179 -3.71 21.76 12.90
#